data_AF-A0A2G6PI84-F1
#
_entry.id   AF-A0A2G6PI84-F1
#
_cell.length_a   1.000
_cell.length_b   1.000
_cell.length_c   1.000
_cell.angle_alpha   90.00
_cell.angle_beta   90.00
_cell.angle_gamma   90.00
#
_symmetry.space_group_name_H-M   'P 1'
#
loop_
_entity.id
_entity.type
_entity.pdbx_description
1 polymer ?
#
loop_
_entity_poly.entity_id
_entity_poly.type
_entity_poly.pdbx_seq_one_letter_code
_entity_poly.pdbx_strand_id
1 'polypeptide(L)'
;MSLLEFHHFLRADLQLQGVGMSSFFTTTDDYQPLLEFTEVDMENDTDLPALPMEQSLVREVVHEVGEKLIYCFDILSERNLTLELIEKRPEGGGTISCLLAEGDNPTASGDELATNKADIELLRMMLGSEEGDDEEGYEGDYGEEGDEPFGE
;
A
#
# COMPACT_ATOMS: atom_id res chain seq x y z
N MET A 1 0.12 -18.41 6.68
CA MET A 1 -0.19 -16.98 6.81
C MET A 1 0.55 -16.23 5.71
N SER A 2 -0.17 -15.48 4.89
CA SER A 2 0.43 -14.58 3.90
C SER A 2 0.96 -13.30 4.57
N LEU A 3 1.78 -12.54 3.85
CA LEU A 3 2.19 -11.22 4.30
C LEU A 3 0.99 -10.26 4.38
N LEU A 4 -0.03 -10.44 3.53
CA LEU A 4 -1.25 -9.63 3.60
C LEU A 4 -2.04 -9.89 4.91
N GLU A 5 -2.19 -11.16 5.31
CA GLU A 5 -2.80 -11.51 6.61
C GLU A 5 -1.98 -10.93 7.77
N PHE A 6 -0.65 -10.94 7.66
CA PHE A 6 0.23 -10.38 8.68
C PHE A 6 0.16 -8.86 8.75
N HIS A 7 0.10 -8.17 7.59
CA HIS A 7 -0.16 -6.74 7.49
C HIS A 7 -1.45 -6.37 8.23
N HIS A 8 -2.56 -7.07 7.97
CA HIS A 8 -3.84 -6.75 8.63
C HIS A 8 -3.76 -6.96 10.14
N PHE A 9 -3.06 -8.01 10.59
CA PHE A 9 -2.81 -8.22 12.01
C PHE A 9 -2.02 -7.06 12.62
N LEU A 10 -0.90 -6.64 12.04
CA LEU A 10 -0.06 -5.55 12.56
C LEU A 10 -0.83 -4.24 12.64
N ARG A 11 -1.59 -3.90 11.58
CA ARG A 11 -2.40 -2.66 11.57
C ARG A 11 -3.47 -2.67 12.66
N ALA A 12 -4.15 -3.80 12.85
CA ALA A 12 -5.19 -3.93 13.86
C ALA A 12 -4.61 -3.89 15.29
N ASP A 13 -3.54 -4.66 15.54
CA ASP A 13 -2.92 -4.80 16.87
C ASP A 13 -2.27 -3.48 17.33
N LEU A 14 -1.51 -2.84 16.43
CA LEU A 14 -0.82 -1.58 16.72
C LEU A 14 -1.68 -0.34 16.45
N GLN A 15 -2.94 -0.52 16.05
CA GLN A 15 -3.90 0.56 15.76
C GLN A 15 -3.36 1.58 14.74
N LEU A 16 -2.62 1.09 13.75
CA LEU A 16 -1.95 1.94 12.75
C LEU A 16 -3.00 2.65 11.87
N GLN A 17 -3.10 3.96 12.05
CA GLN A 17 -3.95 4.84 11.26
C GLN A 17 -3.23 5.27 9.98
N GLY A 18 -3.99 5.53 8.91
CA GLY A 18 -3.48 6.04 7.64
C GLY A 18 -4.12 5.36 6.43
N VAL A 19 -4.31 6.10 5.35
CA VAL A 19 -4.83 5.64 4.04
C VAL A 19 -3.70 5.25 3.07
N GLY A 20 -2.48 5.07 3.58
CA GLY A 20 -1.29 4.82 2.77
C GLY A 20 -1.14 3.36 2.34
N MET A 21 -0.46 3.19 1.20
CA MET A 21 0.06 1.91 0.73
C MET A 21 1.11 1.38 1.72
N SER A 22 1.16 0.06 1.85
CA SER A 22 2.13 -0.61 2.71
C SER A 22 2.99 -1.60 1.93
N SER A 23 4.24 -1.77 2.35
CA SER A 23 5.19 -2.72 1.77
C SER A 23 6.03 -3.40 2.86
N PHE A 24 6.37 -4.67 2.66
CA PHE A 24 7.45 -5.34 3.39
C PHE A 24 8.71 -5.38 2.53
N PHE A 25 9.87 -5.27 3.15
CA PHE A 25 11.15 -5.42 2.49
C PHE A 25 12.00 -6.44 3.23
N THR A 26 12.57 -7.40 2.51
CA THR A 26 13.72 -8.14 3.04
C THR A 26 14.94 -7.23 3.02
N THR A 27 15.85 -7.43 3.97
CA THR A 27 16.99 -6.54 4.14
C THR A 27 18.29 -7.30 4.34
N THR A 28 19.42 -6.64 4.05
CA THR A 28 20.73 -7.07 4.56
C THR A 28 20.87 -6.77 6.05
N ASP A 29 21.94 -7.24 6.68
CA ASP A 29 22.26 -6.90 8.08
C ASP A 29 22.39 -5.38 8.32
N ASP A 30 22.76 -4.62 7.28
CA ASP A 30 22.89 -3.17 7.27
C ASP A 30 21.59 -2.44 6.87
N TYR A 31 20.43 -3.12 6.96
CA TYR A 31 19.10 -2.58 6.67
C TYR A 31 18.91 -2.07 5.24
N GLN A 32 19.71 -2.56 4.27
CA GLN A 32 19.50 -2.23 2.86
C GLN A 32 18.38 -3.10 2.29
N PRO A 33 17.31 -2.51 1.69
CA PRO A 33 16.23 -3.27 1.07
C PRO A 33 16.73 -4.13 -0.11
N LEU A 34 16.19 -5.35 -0.23
CA LEU A 34 16.57 -6.33 -1.27
C LEU A 34 15.42 -6.74 -2.18
N LEU A 35 14.24 -6.98 -1.61
CA LEU A 35 13.04 -7.40 -2.33
C LEU A 35 11.84 -6.78 -1.66
N GLU A 36 10.94 -6.20 -2.45
CA GLU A 36 9.69 -5.62 -1.98
C GLU A 36 8.54 -6.62 -2.06
N PHE A 37 7.68 -6.57 -1.06
CA PHE A 37 6.38 -7.22 -1.05
C PHE A 37 5.30 -6.15 -0.84
N THR A 38 4.59 -5.81 -1.90
CA THR A 38 3.66 -4.67 -1.92
C THR A 38 2.21 -5.10 -1.69
N GLU A 39 1.44 -4.27 -0.98
CA GLU A 39 -0.01 -4.44 -0.80
C GLU A 39 -0.77 -4.23 -2.10
N VAL A 40 -0.32 -3.27 -2.92
CA VAL A 40 -0.92 -2.94 -4.22
C VAL A 40 0.15 -3.06 -5.29
N ASP A 41 -0.20 -3.68 -6.42
CA ASP A 41 0.71 -3.76 -7.56
C ASP A 41 0.99 -2.35 -8.08
N MET A 42 2.17 -1.83 -7.75
CA MET A 42 2.67 -0.60 -8.32
C MET A 42 3.42 -1.04 -9.57
N GLU A 43 2.94 -0.62 -10.74
CA GLU A 43 3.68 -0.85 -11.99
C GLU A 43 5.15 -0.53 -11.72
N ASN A 44 6.02 -1.50 -12.00
CA ASN A 44 7.35 -1.63 -11.38
C ASN A 44 8.34 -0.55 -11.86
N ASP A 45 8.05 0.71 -11.52
CA ASP A 45 8.79 1.95 -11.82
C ASP A 45 10.03 2.10 -10.95
N THR A 46 10.27 1.16 -10.03
CA THR A 46 11.49 1.08 -9.23
C THR A 46 12.42 -0.01 -9.74
N ASP A 47 13.73 0.17 -9.53
CA ASP A 47 14.75 -0.85 -9.83
C ASP A 47 14.67 -2.07 -8.89
N LEU A 48 13.84 -2.00 -7.84
CA LEU A 48 13.65 -3.09 -6.89
C LEU A 48 12.55 -4.03 -7.41
N PRO A 49 12.77 -5.35 -7.43
CA PRO A 49 11.70 -6.28 -7.74
C PRO A 49 10.61 -6.20 -6.67
N ALA A 50 9.35 -6.21 -7.09
CA ALA A 50 8.19 -6.28 -6.22
C ALA A 50 7.37 -7.57 -6.44
N LEU A 51 6.84 -8.13 -5.34
CA LEU A 51 5.90 -9.25 -5.35
C LEU A 51 4.63 -8.88 -4.55
N PRO A 52 3.45 -9.41 -4.90
CA PRO A 52 2.25 -9.15 -4.12
C PRO A 52 2.28 -9.82 -2.74
N MET A 53 1.91 -9.09 -1.69
CA MET A 53 1.82 -9.61 -0.31
C MET A 53 0.84 -10.79 -0.19
N GLU A 54 -0.25 -10.77 -0.98
CA GLU A 54 -1.30 -11.80 -0.94
C GLU A 54 -0.74 -13.19 -1.30
N GLN A 55 0.21 -13.25 -2.24
CA GLN A 55 0.78 -14.49 -2.75
C GLN A 55 2.06 -14.92 -2.00
N SER A 56 2.52 -14.10 -1.06
CA SER A 56 3.81 -14.29 -0.39
C SER A 56 3.59 -14.76 1.04
N LEU A 57 4.13 -15.93 1.41
CA LEU A 57 3.96 -16.48 2.77
C LEU A 57 5.09 -16.02 3.70
N VAL A 58 4.74 -15.66 4.94
CA VAL A 58 5.74 -15.19 5.93
C VAL A 58 6.88 -16.18 6.11
N ARG A 59 6.57 -17.49 6.16
CA ARG A 59 7.56 -18.57 6.33
C ARG A 59 8.52 -18.75 5.14
N GLU A 60 8.13 -18.26 3.97
CA GLU A 60 8.93 -18.33 2.73
C GLU A 60 9.79 -17.09 2.56
N VAL A 61 9.37 -15.97 3.14
CA VAL A 61 10.07 -14.69 3.11
C VAL A 61 11.09 -14.56 4.24
N VAL A 62 10.76 -15.04 5.44
CA VAL A 62 11.64 -15.06 6.62
C VAL A 62 11.70 -16.48 7.16
N HIS A 63 12.83 -17.13 6.93
CA HIS A 63 13.04 -18.53 7.22
C HIS A 63 13.99 -18.76 8.39
N GLU A 64 15.03 -17.95 8.57
CA GLU A 64 16.04 -18.14 9.60
C GLU A 64 15.94 -17.15 10.76
N VAL A 65 16.26 -17.64 11.97
CA VAL A 65 16.28 -16.79 13.16
C VAL A 65 17.35 -15.72 13.00
N GLY A 66 16.97 -14.48 13.26
CA GLY A 66 17.79 -13.28 13.06
C GLY A 66 17.55 -12.55 11.74
N GLU A 67 16.85 -13.15 10.78
CA GLU A 67 16.42 -12.44 9.58
C GLU A 67 15.44 -11.32 9.92
N LYS A 68 15.56 -10.20 9.20
CA LYS A 68 14.82 -8.97 9.44
C LYS A 68 13.95 -8.59 8.25
N LEU A 69 12.81 -7.97 8.56
CA LEU A 69 12.00 -7.24 7.60
C LEU A 69 11.87 -5.78 8.03
N ILE A 70 11.74 -4.92 7.03
CA ILE A 70 11.18 -3.58 7.22
C ILE A 70 9.72 -3.64 6.77
N TYR A 71 8.79 -3.25 7.63
CA TYR A 71 7.39 -3.05 7.29
C TYR A 71 7.10 -1.56 7.22
N CYS A 72 6.99 -1.03 6.00
CA CYS A 72 6.54 0.33 5.74
C CYS A 72 5.01 0.34 5.72
N PHE A 73 4.39 1.00 6.69
CA PHE A 73 2.92 1.05 6.82
C PHE A 73 2.32 2.39 6.38
N ASP A 74 3.19 3.36 6.09
CA ASP A 74 2.85 4.67 5.57
C ASP A 74 4.03 5.16 4.72
N ILE A 75 3.96 4.86 3.41
CA ILE A 75 5.01 5.23 2.44
C ILE A 75 5.18 6.74 2.34
N LEU A 76 4.11 7.52 2.44
CA LEU A 76 4.15 8.98 2.29
C LEU A 76 4.95 9.65 3.41
N SER A 77 4.79 9.14 4.63
CA SER A 77 5.51 9.63 5.81
C SER A 77 6.77 8.81 6.12
N GLU A 78 7.15 7.86 5.26
CA GLU A 78 8.27 6.91 5.43
C GLU A 78 8.28 6.22 6.81
N ARG A 79 7.11 5.84 7.33
CA ARG A 79 7.00 5.23 8.66
C ARG A 79 7.12 3.73 8.59
N ASN A 80 8.09 3.23 9.34
CA ASN A 80 8.55 1.85 9.26
C ASN A 80 8.57 1.16 10.62
N LEU A 81 8.27 -0.14 10.63
CA LEU A 81 8.60 -1.05 11.72
C LEU A 81 9.74 -1.97 11.29
N THR A 82 10.68 -2.23 12.18
CA THR A 82 11.64 -3.32 12.03
C THR A 82 11.08 -4.57 12.69
N LEU A 83 11.01 -5.66 11.94
CA LEU A 83 10.56 -6.97 12.41
C LEU A 83 11.74 -7.94 12.36
N GLU A 84 11.89 -8.78 13.37
CA GLU A 84 12.95 -9.79 13.45
C GLU A 84 12.37 -11.14 13.84
N LEU A 85 12.78 -12.21 13.15
CA LEU A 85 12.42 -13.57 13.52
C LEU A 85 13.29 -14.04 14.70
N ILE A 86 12.73 -14.04 15.90
CA ILE A 86 13.48 -14.41 17.12
C ILE A 86 13.41 -15.91 17.47
N GLU A 87 12.36 -16.60 17.07
CA GLU A 87 12.11 -18.00 17.45
C GLU A 87 11.22 -18.70 16.41
N LYS A 88 11.55 -19.96 16.09
CA LYS A 88 10.68 -20.87 15.33
C LYS A 88 10.14 -21.95 16.27
N ARG A 89 8.82 -22.11 16.30
CA ARG A 89 8.18 -23.21 17.03
C ARG A 89 7.70 -24.30 16.07
N PRO A 90 7.71 -25.59 16.48
CA PRO A 90 7.10 -26.66 15.71
C PRO A 90 5.65 -26.34 15.39
N GLU A 91 5.16 -26.79 14.23
CA GLU A 91 3.78 -26.55 13.81
C GLU A 91 2.79 -27.05 14.87
N GLY A 92 2.15 -26.10 15.54
CA GLY A 92 0.97 -26.30 16.36
C GLY A 92 -0.06 -25.32 15.85
N GLY A 93 -1.20 -25.83 15.37
CA GLY A 93 -2.27 -25.00 14.81
C GLY A 93 -2.60 -23.84 15.74
N GLY A 94 -2.18 -22.64 15.36
CA GLY A 94 -2.25 -21.44 16.17
C GLY A 94 -2.63 -20.25 15.31
N THR A 95 -3.45 -19.38 15.86
CA THR A 95 -3.79 -18.09 15.26
C THR A 95 -2.70 -17.08 15.63
N ILE A 96 -2.43 -16.13 14.73
CA ILE A 96 -1.54 -15.01 15.04
C ILE A 96 -2.07 -14.21 16.24
N SER A 97 -1.18 -13.83 17.16
CA SER A 97 -1.50 -13.05 18.35
C SER A 97 -0.28 -12.33 18.89
N CYS A 98 -0.51 -11.19 19.54
CA CYS A 98 0.50 -10.49 20.31
C CYS A 98 0.66 -11.16 21.68
N LEU A 99 1.88 -11.59 22.01
CA LEU A 99 2.19 -12.25 23.30
C LEU A 99 2.68 -11.26 24.37
N LEU A 100 3.37 -10.20 23.94
CA LEU A 100 3.96 -9.18 24.79
C LEU A 100 4.03 -7.87 24.00
N ALA A 101 3.61 -6.78 24.64
CA ALA A 101 3.76 -5.43 24.13
C ALA A 101 4.30 -4.54 25.25
N GLU A 102 5.30 -3.72 24.93
CA GLU A 102 5.90 -2.73 25.84
C GLU A 102 6.02 -1.39 25.10
N GLY A 103 5.64 -0.31 25.78
CA GLY A 103 5.56 1.03 25.19
C GLY A 103 4.16 1.36 24.65
N ASP A 104 4.05 2.55 24.09
CA ASP A 104 2.83 3.03 23.44
C ASP A 104 2.84 2.67 21.96
N ASN A 105 1.65 2.40 21.40
CA ASN A 105 1.49 2.22 19.96
C ASN A 105 1.97 3.47 19.21
N PRO A 106 2.45 3.33 17.95
CA PRO A 106 2.84 4.48 17.15
C PRO A 106 1.67 5.48 17.03
N THR A 107 1.85 6.69 17.56
CA THR A 107 0.83 7.74 17.43
C THR A 107 0.70 8.14 15.97
N ALA A 108 -0.46 8.68 15.56
CA ALA A 108 -0.53 9.45 14.33
C ALA A 108 0.54 10.56 14.38
N SER A 109 1.22 10.81 13.27
CA SER A 109 2.07 11.99 13.14
C SER A 109 1.21 13.21 13.45
N GLY A 110 1.74 14.17 14.23
CA GLY A 110 1.00 15.39 14.61
C GLY A 110 0.58 16.28 13.43
N ASP A 111 1.07 15.99 12.22
CA ASP A 111 0.45 16.40 10.96
C ASP A 111 -0.66 15.40 10.60
N GLU A 112 -1.85 15.57 11.19
CA GLU A 112 -3.11 15.00 10.69
C GLU A 112 -3.53 15.66 9.36
N LEU A 113 -2.59 15.87 8.44
CA LEU A 113 -2.81 16.48 7.15
C LEU A 113 -1.81 15.82 6.19
N ALA A 114 -2.15 14.68 5.59
CA ALA A 114 -3.04 14.76 4.46
C ALA A 114 -3.60 13.40 4.03
N THR A 115 -4.84 13.13 4.44
CA THR A 115 -5.83 12.65 3.44
C THR A 115 -6.32 13.86 2.65
N ASN A 116 -5.41 14.74 2.21
CA ASN A 116 -5.79 15.84 1.34
C ASN A 116 -5.89 15.26 -0.09
N LYS A 117 -6.64 15.94 -0.94
CA LYS A 117 -6.84 15.47 -2.32
C LYS A 117 -5.51 15.24 -3.06
N ALA A 118 -4.44 15.97 -2.73
CA ALA A 118 -3.14 15.83 -3.37
C ALA A 118 -2.41 14.54 -2.99
N ASP A 119 -2.50 14.09 -1.73
CA ASP A 119 -1.94 12.80 -1.33
C ASP A 119 -2.71 11.64 -1.96
N ILE A 120 -4.05 11.76 -2.05
CA ILE A 120 -4.87 10.80 -2.81
C ILE A 120 -4.53 10.83 -4.31
N GLU A 121 -4.30 12.01 -4.89
CA GLU A 121 -3.92 12.13 -6.31
C GLU A 121 -2.51 11.57 -6.54
N LEU A 122 -1.57 11.77 -5.61
CA LEU A 122 -0.24 11.19 -5.65
C LEU A 122 -0.31 9.67 -5.55
N LEU A 123 -1.14 9.14 -4.65
CA LEU A 123 -1.43 7.70 -4.59
C LEU A 123 -2.03 7.20 -5.90
N ARG A 124 -2.98 7.92 -6.52
CA ARG A 124 -3.55 7.56 -7.83
C ARG A 124 -2.51 7.58 -8.96
N MET A 125 -1.62 8.56 -8.96
CA MET A 125 -0.52 8.66 -9.91
C MET A 125 0.47 7.51 -9.74
N MET A 126 0.82 7.14 -8.50
CA MET A 126 1.72 6.01 -8.19
C MET A 126 1.08 4.65 -8.50
N LEU A 127 -0.24 4.54 -8.37
CA LEU A 127 -1.02 3.34 -8.68
C LEU A 127 -1.38 3.21 -10.18
N GLY A 128 -0.92 4.13 -11.03
CA GLY A 128 -1.08 4.02 -12.48
C GLY A 128 -2.55 3.98 -12.92
N SER A 129 -3.38 4.95 -12.50
CA SER A 129 -4.74 5.04 -13.06
C SER A 129 -4.68 5.26 -14.57
N GLU A 130 -5.11 4.28 -15.36
CA GLU A 130 -5.42 4.46 -16.78
C GLU A 130 -6.36 5.67 -16.91
N GLU A 131 -5.90 6.73 -17.59
CA GLU A 131 -6.80 7.73 -18.12
C GLU A 131 -7.71 7.00 -19.12
N GLY A 132 -8.93 6.70 -18.69
CA GLY A 132 -10.03 6.35 -19.58
C GLY A 132 -10.16 7.46 -20.61
N ASP A 133 -9.75 7.15 -21.83
CA ASP A 133 -9.89 7.98 -23.02
C ASP A 133 -11.37 7.95 -23.43
N ASP A 134 -12.24 8.55 -22.62
CA ASP A 134 -13.66 8.67 -22.89
C ASP A 134 -14.12 10.15 -22.85
N GLU A 135 -13.83 10.86 -23.95
CA GLU A 135 -14.78 11.84 -24.48
C GLU A 135 -15.16 11.49 -25.92
N GLU A 136 -16.25 10.72 -26.06
CA GLU A 136 -17.07 10.69 -27.26
C GLU A 136 -17.70 12.09 -27.51
N GLY A 137 -16.98 12.94 -28.23
CA GLY A 137 -17.54 14.14 -28.84
C GLY A 137 -18.35 13.80 -30.09
N TYR A 138 -19.61 13.42 -29.94
CA TYR A 138 -20.59 13.44 -31.03
C TYR A 138 -20.73 14.88 -31.55
N GLU A 139 -20.05 15.23 -32.65
CA GLU A 139 -20.40 16.42 -33.45
C GLU A 139 -21.72 16.13 -34.19
N GLY A 140 -22.84 16.40 -33.52
CA GLY A 140 -24.13 16.59 -34.17
C GLY A 140 -24.13 17.89 -34.95
N ASP A 141 -23.90 17.79 -36.26
CA ASP A 141 -24.11 18.84 -37.26
C ASP A 141 -25.59 19.28 -37.24
N TYR A 142 -25.89 20.39 -36.56
CA TYR A 142 -27.17 21.07 -36.69
C TYR A 142 -27.10 22.00 -37.91
N GLY A 143 -27.67 21.52 -39.01
CA GLY A 143 -27.85 22.30 -40.22
C GLY A 143 -28.60 23.62 -39.99
N GLU A 144 -28.10 24.63 -40.68
CA GLU A 144 -28.58 26.00 -40.90
C GLU A 144 -30.05 26.32 -40.62
N GLU A 145 -30.22 27.32 -39.76
CA GLU A 145 -30.98 28.57 -39.97
C GLU A 145 -32.19 28.51 -40.93
N GLY A 146 -33.37 28.34 -40.33
CA GLY A 146 -34.64 28.81 -40.90
C GLY A 146 -35.15 30.01 -40.10
N ASP A 147 -35.14 31.18 -40.74
CA ASP A 147 -35.55 32.48 -40.23
C ASP A 147 -36.85 32.52 -39.40
N GLU A 148 -36.80 33.38 -38.37
CA GLU A 148 -37.87 33.78 -37.45
C GLU A 148 -39.04 34.58 -38.12
N PRO A 149 -40.17 34.78 -37.43
CA PRO A 149 -41.49 34.88 -38.07
C PRO A 149 -42.18 36.27 -38.09
N PHE A 150 -43.31 36.30 -38.84
CA PHE A 150 -44.50 37.19 -38.85
C PHE A 150 -44.45 38.62 -39.42
N GLY A 151 -45.38 38.87 -40.36
CA GLY A 151 -45.90 40.19 -40.74
C GLY A 151 -47.10 40.11 -41.69
N GLU A 152 -48.30 40.38 -41.14
CA GLU A 152 -49.65 40.67 -41.71
C GLU A 152 -50.16 39.96 -42.99
#